data_AF-A0A5P9BIL2-F1
#
_entry.id   AF-A0A5P9BIL2-F1
#
_cell.length_a   1.000
_cell.length_b   1.000
_cell.length_c   1.000
_cell.angle_alpha   90.00
_cell.angle_beta   90.00
_cell.angle_gamma   90.00
#
_symmetry.space_group_name_H-M   'P 1'
#
loop_
_entity.id
_entity.type
_entity.pdbx_description
1 polymer ?
#
loop_
_entity_poly.entity_id
_entity_poly.type
_entity_poly.pdbx_seq_one_letter_code
_entity_poly.pdbx_strand_id
1 'polypeptide(L)'
;MNKVLFIPAYGVPIKKSTTKNVPTGEVRKGFLGFRQKVTEKVVEEEVVGMSDCQLDAVRLSNDLAKAVEEFNLDGYEVLSVTPITSGNYNYEVQEGNNFKSKAYKSGYAYGYGFSYTEGLTVVFKKVEKV
;
A
#
# COMPACT_ATOMS: atom_id res chain seq x y z
N MET A 1 32.07 -12.87 -3.10
CA MET A 1 30.80 -13.50 -2.65
C MET A 1 29.64 -12.58 -3.01
N ASN A 2 28.59 -13.14 -3.61
CA ASN A 2 27.41 -12.36 -3.98
C ASN A 2 26.60 -11.98 -2.74
N LYS A 3 26.02 -10.78 -2.74
CA LYS A 3 25.06 -10.36 -1.72
C LYS A 3 23.65 -10.47 -2.30
N VAL A 4 22.68 -10.82 -1.47
CA VAL A 4 21.27 -10.96 -1.86
C VAL A 4 20.44 -10.05 -0.96
N LEU A 5 19.56 -9.26 -1.57
CA LEU A 5 18.65 -8.35 -0.88
C LEU A 5 17.22 -8.62 -1.34
N PHE A 6 16.28 -8.67 -0.40
CA PHE A 6 14.86 -8.67 -0.71
C PHE A 6 14.28 -7.27 -0.45
N ILE A 7 13.61 -6.71 -1.45
CA ILE A 7 12.96 -5.40 -1.38
C ILE A 7 11.45 -5.63 -1.42
N PRO A 8 10.72 -5.40 -0.31
CA PRO A 8 9.28 -5.64 -0.25
C PRO A 8 8.52 -4.62 -1.10
N ALA A 9 7.47 -5.07 -1.77
CA ALA A 9 6.51 -4.23 -2.47
C ALA A 9 5.32 -3.90 -1.56
N TYR A 10 4.70 -2.74 -1.78
CA TYR A 10 3.56 -2.26 -1.02
C TYR A 10 2.43 -1.84 -1.96
N GLY A 11 1.19 -1.92 -1.49
CA GLY A 11 0.04 -1.42 -2.23
C GLY A 11 0.02 0.11 -2.34
N VAL A 12 -0.67 0.66 -3.33
CA VAL A 12 -0.93 2.10 -3.43
C VAL A 12 -1.79 2.56 -2.25
N PRO A 13 -1.49 3.67 -1.55
CA PRO A 13 -2.33 4.17 -0.46
C PRO A 13 -3.71 4.58 -0.98
N ILE A 14 -4.77 4.05 -0.36
CA ILE A 14 -6.16 4.42 -0.64
C ILE A 14 -6.48 5.68 0.13
N LYS A 15 -6.79 6.76 -0.58
CA LYS A 15 -7.19 8.05 0.01
C LYS A 15 -8.70 8.17 0.02
N LYS A 16 -9.25 8.66 1.12
CA LYS A 16 -10.67 9.00 1.24
C LYS A 16 -10.81 10.42 1.77
N SER A 17 -11.70 11.18 1.15
CA SER A 17 -12.08 12.51 1.63
C SER A 17 -12.96 12.37 2.87
N THR A 18 -12.47 12.85 4.01
CA THR A 18 -13.21 12.88 5.28
C THR A 18 -13.50 14.33 5.64
N THR A 19 -14.76 14.63 5.98
CA THR A 19 -15.14 15.95 6.49
C THR A 19 -14.91 16.00 8.00
N LYS A 20 -13.99 16.85 8.45
CA LYS A 20 -13.80 17.16 9.87
C LYS A 20 -14.43 18.52 10.18
N ASN A 21 -15.15 18.59 11.30
CA ASN A 21 -15.69 19.84 11.81
C ASN A 21 -14.62 20.49 12.70
N VAL A 22 -13.96 21.52 12.19
CA VAL A 22 -12.93 22.27 12.92
C VAL A 22 -13.58 23.49 13.58
N PRO A 23 -13.41 23.71 14.90
CA PRO A 23 -13.98 24.89 15.56
C PRO A 23 -13.28 26.16 15.07
N THR A 24 -14.03 27.13 14.55
CA THR A 24 -13.49 28.38 13.98
C THR A 24 -13.13 29.43 15.04
N GLY A 25 -13.29 29.11 16.32
CA GLY A 25 -13.10 30.06 17.42
C GLY A 25 -14.24 31.09 17.57
N GLU A 26 -15.13 31.22 16.58
CA GLU A 26 -16.29 32.10 16.63
C GLU A 26 -17.43 31.48 17.43
N VAL A 27 -18.08 32.31 18.24
CA VAL A 27 -19.23 31.90 19.07
C VAL A 27 -20.45 32.70 18.62
N ARG A 28 -21.48 32.01 18.12
CA ARG A 28 -22.75 32.63 17.75
C ARG A 28 -23.79 32.40 18.83
N LYS A 29 -24.68 33.38 19.01
CA LYS A 29 -25.78 33.32 19.96
C LYS A 29 -26.93 32.54 19.31
N GLY A 30 -27.26 31.38 19.86
CA GLY A 30 -28.35 30.53 19.39
C GLY A 30 -29.73 31.07 19.78
N PHE A 31 -30.78 30.51 19.17
CA PHE A 31 -32.18 30.97 19.24
C PHE A 31 -32.82 30.95 20.65
N LEU A 32 -32.18 30.33 21.64
CA LEU A 32 -32.61 30.32 23.05
C LEU A 32 -31.61 30.97 24.01
N GLY A 33 -30.67 31.79 23.50
CA GLY A 33 -29.66 32.47 24.33
C GLY A 33 -28.42 31.64 24.66
N PHE A 34 -28.37 30.36 24.26
CA PHE A 34 -27.18 29.52 24.39
C PHE A 34 -26.08 29.91 23.39
N ARG A 35 -24.83 29.97 23.84
CA ARG A 35 -23.64 30.21 23.01
C ARG A 35 -23.27 28.94 22.25
N GLN A 36 -23.34 28.93 20.92
CA GLN A 36 -22.87 27.83 20.08
C GLN A 36 -21.52 28.16 19.44
N LYS A 37 -20.56 27.24 19.54
CA LYS A 37 -19.31 27.31 18.78
C LYS A 37 -19.62 27.06 17.31
N VAL A 38 -19.16 27.95 16.43
CA VAL A 38 -19.23 27.74 14.99
C VAL A 38 -18.14 26.75 14.61
N THR A 39 -18.50 25.75 13.81
CA THR A 39 -17.56 24.78 13.25
C THR A 39 -17.57 24.92 11.74
N GLU A 40 -16.39 24.93 11.13
CA GLU A 40 -16.20 24.88 9.69
C GLU A 40 -15.96 23.43 9.26
N LYS A 41 -16.56 23.04 8.14
CA LYS A 41 -16.37 21.73 7.53
C LYS A 41 -15.12 21.79 6.66
N VAL A 42 -14.02 21.22 7.13
CA VAL A 42 -12.79 21.06 6.35
C VAL A 42 -12.79 19.66 5.75
N VAL A 43 -12.58 19.56 4.44
CA VAL A 43 -12.39 18.29 3.75
C VAL A 43 -10.90 17.97 3.77
N GLU A 44 -10.52 16.93 4.48
CA GLU A 44 -9.15 16.41 4.49
C GLU A 44 -9.10 15.07 3.74
N GLU A 45 -8.02 14.83 3.01
CA GLU A 45 -7.72 13.51 2.47
C GLU A 45 -6.95 12.71 3.50
N GLU A 46 -7.51 11.58 3.93
CA GLU A 46 -6.87 10.66 4.86
C GLU A 46 -6.56 9.34 4.16
N VAL A 47 -5.40 8.76 4.44
CA VAL A 47 -5.06 7.42 3.98
C VAL A 47 -5.82 6.42 4.84
N VAL A 48 -6.78 5.72 4.23
CA VAL A 48 -7.66 4.77 4.93
C VAL A 48 -7.21 3.32 4.84
N GLY A 49 -6.19 3.05 4.02
CA GLY A 49 -5.65 1.71 3.83
C GLY A 49 -4.68 1.64 2.66
N MET A 50 -4.26 0.42 2.31
CA MET A 50 -3.42 0.13 1.16
C MET A 50 -4.21 -0.69 0.15
N SER A 51 -3.96 -0.46 -1.14
CA SER A 51 -4.56 -1.26 -2.21
C SER A 51 -4.14 -2.71 -2.09
N ASP A 52 -5.11 -3.60 -2.20
CA ASP A 52 -4.92 -5.04 -2.28
C ASP A 52 -4.70 -5.53 -3.73
N CYS A 53 -4.84 -4.65 -4.73
CA CYS A 53 -4.77 -5.00 -6.14
C CYS A 53 -3.77 -4.19 -6.97
N GLN A 54 -3.29 -3.05 -6.48
CA GLN A 54 -2.34 -2.18 -7.17
C GLN A 54 -1.10 -1.97 -6.31
N LEU A 55 0.06 -2.30 -6.87
CA LEU A 55 1.35 -2.02 -6.23
C LEU A 55 1.77 -0.57 -6.47
N ASP A 56 2.35 0.03 -5.44
CA ASP A 56 3.03 1.32 -5.52
C ASP A 56 4.38 1.16 -6.22
N ALA A 57 4.32 1.13 -7.56
CA ALA A 57 5.47 0.96 -8.42
C ALA A 57 6.49 2.10 -8.27
N VAL A 58 6.04 3.32 -7.95
CA VAL A 58 6.93 4.47 -7.74
C VAL A 58 7.77 4.25 -6.49
N ARG A 59 7.12 3.88 -5.37
CA ARG A 59 7.84 3.55 -4.14
C ARG A 59 8.81 2.40 -4.35
N LEU A 60 8.36 1.29 -4.95
CA LEU A 60 9.22 0.12 -5.18
C LEU A 60 10.43 0.45 -6.06
N SER A 61 10.24 1.30 -7.08
CA SER A 61 11.34 1.75 -7.95
C SER A 61 12.35 2.60 -7.19
N ASN A 62 11.88 3.49 -6.32
CA ASN A 62 12.76 4.31 -5.48
C ASN A 62 13.54 3.46 -4.46
N ASP A 63 12.88 2.48 -3.83
CA ASP A 63 13.52 1.55 -2.90
C ASP A 63 14.59 0.70 -3.60
N LEU A 64 14.32 0.23 -4.82
CA LEU A 64 15.30 -0.46 -5.66
C LEU A 64 16.47 0.46 -6.04
N ALA A 65 16.20 1.68 -6.51
CA ALA A 65 17.23 2.63 -6.92
C ALA A 65 18.18 2.94 -5.75
N LYS A 66 17.62 3.18 -4.55
CA LYS A 66 18.38 3.42 -3.34
C LYS A 66 19.26 2.24 -2.97
N ALA A 67 18.72 1.01 -3.00
CA ALA A 67 19.50 -0.19 -2.73
C ALA A 67 20.65 -0.37 -3.76
N VAL A 68 20.39 -0.10 -5.03
CA VAL A 68 21.42 -0.17 -6.08
C VAL A 68 22.52 0.87 -5.83
N GLU A 69 22.16 2.10 -5.48
CA GLU A 69 23.13 3.16 -5.18
C GLU A 69 24.02 2.80 -3.98
N GLU A 70 23.42 2.33 -2.88
CA GLU A 70 24.16 1.90 -1.69
C GLU A 70 25.18 0.79 -2.01
N PHE A 71 24.77 -0.21 -2.80
CA PHE A 71 25.65 -1.32 -3.17
C PHE A 71 26.71 -0.92 -4.20
N ASN A 72 26.39 0.00 -5.11
CA ASN A 72 27.36 0.54 -6.06
C ASN A 72 28.49 1.30 -5.34
N LEU A 73 28.15 2.08 -4.31
CA LEU A 73 29.15 2.76 -3.46
C LEU A 73 30.06 1.76 -2.73
N ASP A 74 29.51 0.61 -2.34
CA ASP A 74 30.25 -0.52 -1.78
C ASP A 74 31.07 -1.31 -2.82
N GLY A 75 31.09 -0.90 -4.10
CA GLY A 75 31.81 -1.60 -5.17
C GLY A 75 31.17 -2.92 -5.59
N TYR A 76 29.85 -3.01 -5.51
CA TYR A 76 29.06 -4.08 -6.10
C TYR A 76 28.36 -3.58 -7.37
N GLU A 77 27.94 -4.51 -8.22
CA GLU A 77 27.06 -4.26 -9.34
C GLU A 77 25.88 -5.24 -9.30
N VAL A 78 24.76 -4.85 -9.88
CA VAL A 78 23.58 -5.70 -9.97
C VAL A 78 23.86 -6.88 -10.91
N LEU A 79 23.68 -8.09 -10.40
CA LEU A 79 23.74 -9.32 -11.17
C LEU A 79 22.36 -9.71 -11.71
N SER A 80 21.32 -9.61 -10.89
CA SER A 80 19.95 -9.95 -11.29
C SER A 80 18.90 -9.28 -10.40
N VAL A 81 17.72 -9.02 -10.96
CA VAL A 81 16.52 -8.58 -10.23
C VAL A 81 15.39 -9.54 -10.58
N THR A 82 14.85 -10.22 -9.58
CA THR A 82 13.79 -11.24 -9.77
C THR A 82 12.57 -10.89 -8.93
N PRO A 83 11.39 -10.67 -9.53
CA PRO A 83 10.16 -10.49 -8.76
C PRO A 83 9.76 -11.80 -8.07
N ILE A 84 9.35 -11.69 -6.82
CA ILE A 84 8.75 -12.79 -6.05
C ILE A 84 7.25 -12.58 -6.04
N THR A 85 6.49 -13.52 -6.58
CA THR A 85 5.03 -13.48 -6.58
C THR A 85 4.47 -14.42 -5.50
N SER A 86 3.49 -13.96 -4.73
CA SER A 86 2.75 -14.85 -3.82
C SER A 86 1.43 -15.31 -4.37
N GLY A 87 1.17 -16.59 -4.17
CA GLY A 87 -0.14 -17.20 -4.40
C GLY A 87 -1.10 -17.05 -3.22
N ASN A 88 -0.72 -16.36 -2.15
CA ASN A 88 -1.51 -16.28 -0.92
C ASN A 88 -2.51 -15.12 -0.97
N TYR A 89 -3.50 -15.22 -1.86
CA TYR A 89 -4.59 -14.25 -1.93
C TYR A 89 -5.91 -14.84 -1.42
N ASN A 90 -6.47 -14.22 -0.38
CA ASN A 90 -7.74 -14.63 0.21
C ASN A 90 -8.90 -13.96 -0.54
N TYR A 91 -9.39 -14.61 -1.60
CA TYR A 91 -10.55 -14.12 -2.35
C TYR A 91 -11.84 -14.30 -1.52
N GLU A 92 -12.47 -13.19 -1.13
CA GLU A 92 -13.82 -13.19 -0.57
C GLU A 92 -14.85 -13.13 -1.71
N VAL A 93 -15.70 -14.16 -1.81
CA VAL A 93 -16.85 -14.16 -2.72
C VAL A 93 -18.03 -13.58 -1.96
N GLN A 94 -18.68 -12.56 -2.50
CA GLN A 94 -20.03 -12.21 -2.07
C GLN A 94 -21.03 -12.99 -2.91
N GLU A 95 -21.66 -14.00 -2.31
CA GLU A 95 -22.90 -14.56 -2.85
C GLU A 95 -24.06 -13.63 -2.48
N GLY A 96 -25.04 -13.52 -3.38
CA GLY A 96 -26.23 -12.69 -3.18
C GLY A 96 -26.89 -12.94 -1.82
N ASN A 97 -27.38 -11.87 -1.19
CA ASN A 97 -27.92 -11.75 0.19
C ASN A 97 -26.91 -11.41 1.31
N ASN A 98 -25.83 -10.66 1.01
CA ASN A 98 -24.88 -10.15 2.02
C ASN A 98 -24.17 -11.24 2.85
N PHE A 99 -24.17 -12.50 2.39
CA PHE A 99 -23.43 -13.57 3.03
C PHE A 99 -21.98 -13.55 2.54
N LYS A 100 -21.06 -13.16 3.41
CA LYS A 100 -19.62 -13.31 3.17
C LYS A 100 -19.23 -14.77 3.44
N SER A 101 -19.15 -15.58 2.40
CA SER A 101 -18.63 -16.95 2.50
C SER A 101 -17.15 -16.95 2.09
N LYS A 102 -16.30 -17.58 2.91
CA LYS A 102 -14.96 -17.95 2.43
C LYS A 102 -15.16 -19.00 1.34
N ALA A 103 -14.52 -18.81 0.18
CA ALA A 103 -14.71 -19.61 -1.04
C ALA A 103 -14.46 -21.13 -0.91
N TYR A 104 -14.14 -21.64 0.28
CA TYR A 104 -13.84 -23.05 0.55
C TYR A 104 -15.05 -23.96 0.74
N LYS A 105 -16.28 -23.44 0.85
CA LYS A 105 -17.47 -24.26 1.10
C LYS A 105 -18.63 -23.86 0.17
N SER A 106 -18.83 -24.68 -0.86
CA SER A 106 -19.99 -24.77 -1.75
C SER A 106 -20.37 -23.50 -2.53
N GLY A 107 -20.06 -23.48 -3.83
CA GLY A 107 -20.57 -22.49 -4.77
C GLY A 107 -19.56 -22.19 -5.86
N TYR A 108 -20.02 -22.01 -7.09
CA TYR A 108 -19.28 -21.93 -8.36
C TYR A 108 -18.34 -20.72 -8.51
N ALA A 109 -17.52 -20.40 -7.51
CA ALA A 109 -16.56 -19.31 -7.58
C ALA A 109 -15.16 -19.83 -7.95
N TYR A 110 -14.89 -19.98 -9.25
CA TYR A 110 -13.53 -20.10 -9.76
C TYR A 110 -12.86 -18.72 -9.67
N GLY A 111 -12.42 -18.34 -8.48
CA GLY A 111 -11.58 -17.17 -8.29
C GLY A 111 -10.17 -17.48 -8.81
N TYR A 112 -9.83 -17.00 -10.01
CA TYR A 112 -8.43 -16.90 -10.42
C TYR A 112 -7.76 -15.87 -9.50
N GLY A 113 -7.10 -16.33 -8.44
CA GLY A 113 -6.32 -15.47 -7.58
C GLY A 113 -5.15 -14.91 -8.38
N PHE A 114 -5.14 -13.58 -8.60
CA PHE A 114 -3.96 -12.93 -9.14
C PHE A 114 -2.85 -13.01 -8.08
N SER A 115 -1.68 -13.52 -8.47
CA SER A 115 -0.52 -13.51 -7.59
C SER A 115 0.07 -12.10 -7.54
N TYR A 116 0.30 -11.57 -6.34
CA TYR A 116 0.89 -10.25 -6.17
C TYR A 116 2.40 -10.38 -6.07
N THR A 117 3.13 -9.48 -6.71
CA THR A 117 4.57 -9.36 -6.47
C THR A 117 4.76 -8.89 -5.02
N GLU A 118 5.22 -9.76 -4.14
CA GLU A 118 5.56 -9.44 -2.74
C GLU A 118 6.79 -8.55 -2.64
N GLY A 119 7.64 -8.58 -3.66
CA GLY A 119 8.88 -7.81 -3.68
C GLY A 119 9.83 -8.26 -4.78
N LEU A 120 11.04 -7.72 -4.72
CA LEU A 120 12.14 -8.01 -5.63
C LEU A 120 13.30 -8.64 -4.87
N THR A 121 13.78 -9.79 -5.33
CA THR A 121 15.07 -10.32 -4.92
C THR A 121 16.14 -9.77 -5.85
N VAL A 122 17.08 -9.01 -5.30
CA VAL A 122 18.21 -8.41 -6.01
C VAL A 122 19.48 -9.13 -5.61
N VAL A 123 20.23 -9.61 -6.59
CA VAL A 123 21.55 -10.21 -6.38
C VAL A 123 22.60 -9.23 -6.85
N PHE A 124 23.61 -9.01 -6.02
CA PHE A 124 24.73 -8.12 -6.28
C PHE A 124 26.03 -8.93 -6.33
N LYS A 125 26.87 -8.68 -7.34
CA LYS A 125 28.23 -9.25 -7.43
C LYS A 125 29.27 -8.18 -7.11
N LYS A 126 30.35 -8.58 -6.44
CA LYS A 126 31.46 -7.66 -6.13
C LYS A 126 32.23 -7.37 -7.42
N VAL A 127 32.47 -6.09 -7.72
CA VAL A 127 33.34 -5.70 -8.83
C VAL A 127 34.78 -5.86 -8.36
N GLU A 128 35.52 -6.78 -8.97
CA GLU A 128 36.97 -6.86 -8.78
C GLU A 128 37.61 -5.73 -9.61
N LYS A 129 38.37 -4.85 -8.95
CA LYS A 129 39.16 -3.85 -9.68
C LYS A 129 40.31 -4.58 -10.37
N VAL A 130 40.31 -4.54 -11.70
CA VAL A 130 41.44 -4.95 -12.55
C VAL A 130 42.58 -3.94 -12.42
#